data_AF-A0A0C3QLK6-F1
#
_entry.id   AF-A0A0C3QLK6-F1
#
_cell.length_a   1.000
_cell.length_b   1.000
_cell.length_c   1.000
_cell.angle_alpha   90.00
_cell.angle_beta   90.00
_cell.angle_gamma   90.00
#
_symmetry.space_group_name_H-M   'P 1'
#
loop_
_entity.id
_entity.type
_entity.pdbx_description
1 polymer ?
#
loop_
_entity_poly.entity_id
_entity_poly.type
_entity_poly.pdbx_seq_one_letter_code
_entity_poly.pdbx_strand_id
1 'polypeptide(L)'
;MFPQTFIYPAVAKDLEHLSDSSRSIRIARHSPCSSCSCHGLHPPDGTPIVLDNSEDYQDALDQADQSETPTDEGFWMVCECGHGWEEHGAGPDVAPSELRRRTRVAMRVDELLDDLGKLADFEYTDDDIESLRK
;
A
#
# COMPACT_ATOMS: atom_id res chain seq x y z
N MET A 1 7.01 1.58 -16.52
CA MET A 1 5.63 1.38 -17.03
C MET A 1 4.73 1.34 -15.80
N PHE A 2 3.59 2.02 -15.78
CA PHE A 2 2.65 1.96 -14.65
C PHE A 2 1.67 0.81 -14.85
N PRO A 3 1.10 0.25 -13.77
CA PRO A 3 0.20 -0.88 -13.88
C PRO A 3 -1.14 -0.43 -14.49
N GLN A 4 -1.79 -1.32 -15.23
CA GLN A 4 -3.17 -1.07 -15.67
C GLN A 4 -4.18 -1.21 -14.52
N THR A 5 -3.82 -2.00 -13.51
CA THR A 5 -4.60 -2.24 -12.30
C THR A 5 -3.66 -2.29 -11.11
N PHE A 6 -3.96 -1.56 -10.04
CA PHE A 6 -3.16 -1.56 -8.83
C PHE A 6 -3.76 -2.52 -7.79
N ILE A 7 -3.04 -3.60 -7.52
CA ILE A 7 -3.46 -4.57 -6.51
C ILE A 7 -3.04 -4.06 -5.14
N TYR A 8 -3.99 -4.03 -4.20
CA TYR A 8 -3.75 -3.67 -2.82
C TYR A 8 -4.23 -4.77 -1.85
N PRO A 9 -3.52 -5.01 -0.73
CA PRO A 9 -3.97 -5.97 0.25
C PRO A 9 -5.31 -5.58 0.90
N ALA A 10 -6.25 -6.52 1.03
CA ALA A 10 -7.42 -6.36 1.88
C ALA A 10 -7.02 -6.20 3.35
N VAL A 11 -7.91 -5.79 4.26
CA VAL A 11 -7.55 -5.60 5.68
C VAL A 11 -6.91 -6.84 6.30
N ALA A 12 -5.75 -6.64 6.94
CA ALA A 12 -5.07 -7.69 7.67
C ALA A 12 -5.67 -7.87 9.07
N LYS A 13 -5.82 -9.12 9.49
CA LYS A 13 -6.40 -9.48 10.81
C LYS A 13 -5.35 -9.54 11.92
N ASP A 14 -4.09 -9.78 11.56
CA ASP A 14 -2.99 -9.88 12.49
C ASP A 14 -1.65 -9.55 11.83
N LEU A 15 -0.66 -9.18 12.65
CA LEU A 15 0.68 -8.80 12.21
C LEU A 15 1.57 -10.00 11.85
N GLU A 16 1.31 -11.17 12.41
CA GLU A 16 2.25 -12.30 12.40
C GLU A 16 2.19 -13.08 11.09
N HIS A 17 1.05 -13.02 10.38
CA HIS A 17 0.85 -13.66 9.09
C HIS A 17 0.99 -12.71 7.89
N LEU A 18 1.39 -11.46 8.11
CA LEU A 18 1.67 -10.53 7.01
C LEU A 18 2.93 -10.93 6.26
N SER A 19 2.82 -11.08 4.94
CA SER A 19 3.98 -11.13 4.06
C SER A 19 4.79 -9.83 4.14
N ASP A 20 6.07 -9.89 3.79
CA ASP A 20 6.93 -8.72 3.78
C ASP A 20 6.42 -7.66 2.78
N SER A 21 5.94 -8.09 1.60
CA SER A 21 5.38 -7.19 0.59
C SER A 21 4.08 -6.53 1.05
N SER A 22 3.16 -7.31 1.64
CA SER A 22 1.90 -6.77 2.21
C SER A 22 2.19 -5.76 3.33
N ARG A 23 3.18 -6.04 4.18
CA ARG A 23 3.63 -5.10 5.20
C ARG A 23 4.19 -3.82 4.57
N SER A 24 5.07 -3.94 3.58
CA SER A 24 5.74 -2.80 2.95
C SER A 24 4.77 -1.88 2.21
N ILE A 25 3.86 -2.41 1.41
CA ILE A 25 2.90 -1.59 0.64
C ILE A 25 1.91 -0.85 1.56
N ARG A 26 1.49 -1.44 2.68
CA ARG A 26 0.66 -0.77 3.69
C ARG A 26 1.37 0.39 4.35
N ILE A 27 2.61 0.17 4.80
CA ILE A 27 3.43 1.23 5.39
C ILE A 27 3.63 2.35 4.37
N ALA A 28 3.96 1.97 3.13
CA ALA A 28 4.24 2.91 2.07
C ALA A 28 3.05 3.82 1.75
N ARG A 29 1.83 3.27 1.67
CA ARG A 29 0.60 4.05 1.44
C ARG A 29 0.42 5.19 2.44
N HIS A 30 0.86 5.00 3.68
CA HIS A 30 0.60 5.92 4.79
C HIS A 30 1.83 6.67 5.30
N SER A 31 2.95 6.58 4.58
CA SER A 31 4.20 7.23 4.96
C SER A 31 4.66 8.19 3.87
N PRO A 32 5.12 9.41 4.23
CA PRO A 32 5.65 10.34 3.25
C PRO A 32 6.93 9.79 2.60
N CYS A 33 7.15 10.18 1.35
CA CYS A 33 8.36 9.87 0.63
C CYS A 33 9.55 10.64 1.21
N SER A 34 10.66 9.97 1.48
CA SER A 34 11.90 10.60 1.96
C SER A 34 12.62 11.42 0.89
N SER A 35 12.25 11.25 -0.39
CA SER A 35 12.97 11.79 -1.55
C SER A 35 12.22 12.90 -2.29
N CYS A 36 10.93 13.12 -1.99
CA CYS A 36 10.11 14.19 -2.60
C CYS A 36 8.96 14.62 -1.69
N SER A 37 8.01 15.43 -2.19
CA SER A 37 6.84 15.90 -1.43
C SER A 37 5.62 14.97 -1.50
N CYS A 38 5.81 13.71 -1.88
CA CYS A 38 4.74 12.70 -1.88
C CYS A 38 4.38 12.31 -0.43
N HIS A 39 3.09 12.18 -0.13
CA HIS A 39 2.59 11.92 1.24
C HIS A 39 2.27 10.45 1.52
N GLY A 40 2.44 9.57 0.53
CA GLY A 40 2.09 8.16 0.63
C GLY A 40 2.21 7.49 -0.73
N LEU A 41 2.59 6.22 -0.77
CA LEU A 41 2.62 5.46 -2.02
C LEU A 41 1.20 5.33 -2.56
N HIS A 42 0.98 5.88 -3.76
CA HIS A 42 -0.26 5.78 -4.51
C HIS A 42 0.02 5.42 -5.98
N PRO A 43 -0.95 4.78 -6.65
CA PRO A 43 -0.90 4.64 -8.10
C PRO A 43 -1.15 5.96 -8.82
N PRO A 44 -0.91 6.02 -10.14
CA PRO A 44 -1.35 7.14 -10.97
C PRO A 44 -2.86 7.39 -10.89
N ASP A 45 -3.26 8.65 -11.05
CA ASP A 45 -4.65 9.06 -11.09
C ASP A 45 -5.48 8.21 -12.08
N GLY A 46 -6.65 7.76 -11.63
CA GLY A 46 -7.57 6.95 -12.43
C GLY A 46 -7.17 5.49 -12.61
N THR A 47 -6.09 5.01 -11.98
CA THR A 47 -5.75 3.58 -11.97
C THR A 47 -6.78 2.82 -11.13
N PRO A 48 -7.46 1.79 -11.68
CA PRO A 48 -8.34 0.91 -10.91
C PRO A 48 -7.60 0.23 -9.77
N ILE A 49 -8.19 0.24 -8.58
CA ILE A 49 -7.66 -0.45 -7.40
C ILE A 49 -8.43 -1.75 -7.20
N VAL A 50 -7.72 -2.88 -7.13
CA VAL A 50 -8.30 -4.20 -6.90
C VAL A 50 -7.76 -4.75 -5.58
N LEU A 51 -8.65 -5.19 -4.70
CA LEU A 51 -8.26 -5.82 -3.44
C LEU A 51 -7.94 -7.30 -3.65
N ASP A 52 -6.95 -7.83 -2.93
CA ASP A 52 -6.50 -9.23 -3.02
C ASP A 52 -7.54 -10.28 -2.55
N ASN A 53 -8.66 -9.83 -1.99
CA ASN A 53 -9.80 -10.67 -1.59
C ASN A 53 -11.03 -10.50 -2.49
N SER A 54 -10.93 -9.70 -3.55
CA SER A 54 -12.04 -9.44 -4.48
C SER A 54 -12.15 -10.52 -5.56
N GLU A 55 -13.31 -10.60 -6.21
CA GLU A 55 -13.54 -11.53 -7.32
C GLU A 55 -12.64 -11.21 -8.53
N ASP A 56 -12.24 -9.95 -8.67
CA ASP A 56 -11.40 -9.45 -9.77
C ASP A 56 -9.89 -9.68 -9.52
N TYR A 57 -9.49 -10.21 -8.36
CA TYR A 57 -8.08 -10.36 -7.98
C TYR A 57 -7.29 -11.23 -8.95
N GLN A 58 -7.84 -12.38 -9.37
CA GLN A 58 -7.13 -13.28 -10.28
C GLN A 58 -6.89 -12.61 -11.64
N ASP A 59 -7.90 -11.92 -12.17
CA ASP A 59 -7.80 -11.20 -13.43
C ASP A 59 -6.77 -10.06 -13.34
N ALA A 60 -6.72 -9.36 -12.21
CA ALA A 60 -5.72 -8.33 -11.95
C ALA A 60 -4.31 -8.92 -11.82
N LEU A 61 -4.17 -10.08 -11.17
CA LEU A 61 -2.89 -10.76 -10.97
C LEU A 61 -2.32 -11.27 -12.30
N ASP A 62 -3.16 -11.87 -13.15
CA ASP A 62 -2.78 -12.33 -14.48
C ASP A 62 -2.31 -11.17 -15.39
N GLN A 63 -2.88 -9.97 -15.20
CA GLN A 63 -2.43 -8.75 -15.87
C GLN A 63 -1.11 -8.22 -15.29
N ALA A 64 -0.94 -8.29 -13.97
CA ALA A 64 0.27 -7.85 -13.28
C ALA A 64 1.48 -8.71 -13.69
N ASP A 65 1.34 -10.02 -13.78
CA ASP A 65 2.42 -10.95 -14.17
C ASP A 65 2.98 -10.68 -15.58
N GLN A 66 2.20 -10.03 -16.44
CA GLN A 66 2.64 -9.59 -17.77
C GLN A 66 3.50 -8.30 -17.72
N SER A 67 3.79 -7.76 -16.54
CA SER A 67 4.57 -6.53 -16.33
C SER A 67 5.84 -6.80 -15.51
N GLU A 68 6.84 -5.92 -15.62
CA GLU A 68 8.20 -6.20 -15.10
C GLU A 68 8.41 -5.89 -13.61
N THR A 69 7.42 -5.35 -12.89
CA THR A 69 7.64 -4.75 -11.56
C THR A 69 6.69 -5.10 -10.39
N PRO A 70 5.73 -6.04 -10.48
CA PRO A 70 5.00 -6.46 -9.29
C PRO A 70 5.80 -7.46 -8.45
N THR A 71 5.41 -7.63 -7.20
CA THR A 71 5.86 -8.75 -6.35
C THR A 71 5.21 -10.06 -6.79
N ASP A 72 5.65 -11.20 -6.23
CA ASP A 72 5.00 -12.50 -6.43
C ASP A 72 3.50 -12.51 -6.04
N GLU A 73 3.08 -11.59 -5.16
CA GLU A 73 1.69 -11.40 -4.74
C GLU A 73 0.94 -10.36 -5.60
N GLY A 74 1.56 -9.86 -6.68
CA GLY A 74 0.97 -8.86 -7.57
C GLY A 74 1.06 -7.42 -7.06
N PHE A 75 1.50 -7.19 -5.81
CA PHE A 75 1.61 -5.86 -5.23
C PHE A 75 2.64 -5.00 -5.95
N TRP A 76 2.28 -3.74 -6.18
CA TRP A 76 3.10 -2.82 -6.93
C TRP A 76 4.09 -2.06 -6.03
N MET A 77 5.36 -2.05 -6.41
CA MET A 77 6.43 -1.52 -5.55
C MET A 77 6.74 -0.03 -5.77
N VAL A 78 6.24 0.59 -6.86
CA VAL A 78 6.64 1.93 -7.31
C VAL A 78 5.46 2.92 -7.27
N CYS A 79 5.61 4.02 -6.55
CA CYS A 79 4.63 5.11 -6.51
C CYS A 79 4.59 5.90 -7.84
N GLU A 80 3.48 6.58 -8.11
CA GLU A 80 3.42 7.62 -9.15
C GLU A 80 4.56 8.65 -9.05
N CYS A 81 5.01 8.97 -7.83
CA CYS A 81 6.13 9.90 -7.63
C CYS A 81 7.49 9.40 -8.15
N GLY A 82 7.55 8.14 -8.62
CA GLY A 82 8.75 7.51 -9.19
C GLY A 82 9.66 6.82 -8.18
N HIS A 83 9.30 6.80 -6.89
CA HIS A 83 10.07 6.14 -5.83
C HIS A 83 9.38 4.88 -5.33
N GLY A 84 10.15 3.95 -4.78
CA GLY A 84 9.65 2.68 -4.29
C GLY A 84 9.00 2.79 -2.90
N TRP A 85 8.46 1.68 -2.41
CA TRP A 85 7.99 1.59 -1.02
C TRP A 85 9.11 1.84 0.02
N GLU A 86 10.38 1.75 -0.38
CA GLU A 86 11.53 1.91 0.51
C GLU A 86 11.65 3.37 0.94
N GLU A 87 11.56 4.29 -0.03
CA GLU A 87 11.50 5.73 0.21
C GLU A 87 10.20 6.14 0.91
N HIS A 88 9.16 5.31 0.90
CA HIS A 88 7.92 5.51 1.64
C HIS A 88 7.95 4.77 2.98
N GLY A 89 9.09 4.75 3.67
CA GLY A 89 9.16 4.32 5.06
C GLY A 89 9.14 2.81 5.30
N ALA A 90 9.21 1.99 4.25
CA ALA A 90 9.42 0.53 4.33
C ALA A 90 10.85 0.11 3.91
N GLY A 91 11.81 1.06 3.91
CA GLY A 91 13.19 0.82 3.49
C GLY A 91 14.02 -0.03 4.46
N PRO A 92 15.15 -0.59 3.97
CA PRO A 92 16.05 -1.44 4.76
C PRO A 92 16.79 -0.69 5.89
N ASP A 93 16.79 0.64 5.86
CA ASP A 93 17.39 1.53 6.87
C ASP A 93 16.47 1.73 8.10
N VAL A 94 15.22 1.30 8.03
CA VAL A 94 14.25 1.41 9.13
C VAL A 94 14.49 0.34 10.16
N ALA A 95 14.69 0.73 11.43
CA ALA A 95 14.88 -0.20 12.53
C ALA A 95 13.68 -1.17 12.65
N PRO A 96 13.88 -2.47 12.96
CA PRO A 96 12.79 -3.45 13.03
C PRO A 96 11.64 -3.08 13.99
N SER A 97 11.96 -2.42 15.10
CA SER A 97 10.97 -1.93 16.06
C SER A 97 10.09 -0.82 15.48
N GLU A 98 10.67 0.07 14.68
CA GLU A 98 9.96 1.15 14.01
C GLU A 98 9.15 0.61 12.83
N LEU A 99 9.70 -0.34 12.05
CA LEU A 99 8.95 -1.02 10.99
C LEU A 99 7.69 -1.67 11.57
N ARG A 100 7.81 -2.39 12.70
CA ARG A 100 6.66 -2.99 13.41
C ARG A 100 5.68 -1.95 13.94
N ARG A 101 6.14 -0.78 14.39
CA ARG A 101 5.25 0.33 14.80
C ARG A 101 4.47 0.85 13.59
N ARG A 102 5.14 1.12 12.47
CA ARG A 102 4.52 1.59 11.22
C ARG A 102 3.51 0.60 10.67
N THR A 103 3.81 -0.70 10.71
CA THR A 103 2.83 -1.74 10.32
C THR A 103 1.55 -1.66 11.14
N ARG A 104 1.65 -1.51 12.46
CA ARG A 104 0.45 -1.38 13.32
C ARG A 104 -0.38 -0.15 12.99
N VAL A 105 0.28 0.98 12.75
CA VAL A 105 -0.39 2.22 12.35
C VAL A 105 -1.08 2.03 11.00
N ALA A 106 -0.37 1.50 10.01
CA ALA A 106 -0.90 1.27 8.67
C ALA A 106 -2.09 0.32 8.67
N MET A 107 -2.01 -0.81 9.39
CA MET A 107 -3.15 -1.73 9.56
C MET A 107 -4.34 -1.03 10.20
N ARG A 108 -4.12 -0.19 11.22
CA ARG A 108 -5.20 0.53 11.87
C ARG A 108 -5.88 1.54 10.95
N VAL A 109 -5.11 2.20 10.09
CA VAL A 109 -5.65 3.11 9.06
C VAL A 109 -6.44 2.33 8.01
N ASP A 110 -5.91 1.20 7.54
CA ASP A 110 -6.63 0.31 6.60
C ASP A 110 -7.95 -0.20 7.19
N GLU A 111 -7.98 -0.59 8.47
CA GLU A 111 -9.22 -0.99 9.15
C GLU A 111 -10.28 0.12 9.11
N LEU A 112 -9.90 1.36 9.44
CA LEU A 112 -10.82 2.50 9.40
C LEU A 112 -11.31 2.79 7.98
N LEU A 113 -10.42 2.70 7.00
CA LEU A 113 -10.77 2.89 5.59
C LEU A 113 -11.74 1.80 5.12
N ASP A 114 -11.52 0.55 5.51
CA ASP A 114 -12.39 -0.57 5.14
C ASP A 114 -13.78 -0.47 5.79
N ASP A 115 -13.83 -0.09 7.08
CA ASP A 115 -15.10 0.18 7.79
C ASP A 115 -15.95 1.25 7.06
N LEU A 116 -15.30 2.20 6.38
CA LEU A 116 -15.94 3.25 5.58
C LEU A 116 -16.22 2.83 4.12
N GLY A 117 -15.77 1.64 3.68
CA GLY A 117 -15.82 1.22 2.28
C GLY A 117 -14.87 2.02 1.37
N LYS A 118 -13.80 2.58 1.95
CA LYS A 118 -12.82 3.48 1.34
C LYS A 118 -11.42 2.88 1.23
N LEU A 119 -11.23 1.60 1.52
CA LEU A 119 -9.91 0.95 1.43
C LEU A 119 -9.29 1.07 0.03
N ALA A 120 -10.10 0.95 -1.03
CA ALA A 120 -9.68 1.10 -2.42
C ALA A 120 -9.66 2.56 -2.92
N ASP A 121 -10.00 3.53 -2.07
CA ASP A 121 -10.01 4.96 -2.39
C ASP A 121 -8.70 5.59 -1.88
N PHE A 122 -7.71 5.73 -2.76
CA PHE A 122 -6.39 6.27 -2.40
C PHE A 122 -6.36 7.79 -2.28
N GLU A 123 -7.39 8.48 -2.79
CA GLU A 123 -7.54 9.93 -2.68
C GLU A 123 -8.26 10.35 -1.39
N TYR A 124 -8.98 9.42 -0.76
CA TYR A 124 -9.72 9.69 0.47
C TYR A 124 -8.82 9.95 1.67
N THR A 125 -9.17 10.99 2.44
CA THR A 125 -8.58 11.30 3.75
C THR A 125 -9.62 11.99 4.62
N ASP A 126 -9.48 11.81 5.94
CA ASP A 126 -10.25 12.50 6.97
C ASP A 126 -9.37 12.79 8.20
N ASP A 127 -9.94 13.50 9.18
CA ASP A 127 -9.22 13.91 10.39
C ASP A 127 -8.68 12.72 11.21
N ASP A 128 -9.40 11.58 11.22
CA ASP A 128 -9.00 10.39 11.96
C ASP A 128 -7.79 9.72 11.30
N ILE A 129 -7.81 9.57 9.97
CA ILE A 129 -6.71 9.06 9.16
C ILE A 129 -5.49 9.96 9.30
N GLU A 130 -5.66 11.28 9.17
CA GLU A 130 -4.56 12.25 9.31
C GLU A 130 -3.95 12.24 10.71
N SER A 131 -4.76 12.01 11.75
CA SER A 131 -4.26 11.94 13.13
C SER A 131 -3.32 10.77 13.36
N LEU A 132 -3.51 9.65 12.64
CA LEU A 132 -2.72 8.43 12.75
C LEU A 132 -1.42 8.46 11.95
N ARG A 133 -1.34 9.27 10.89
CA ARG A 133 -0.14 9.43 10.05
C ARG A 133 0.99 10.26 10.70
N LYS A 134 0.85 10.62 11.98
CA LYS A 134 1.77 11.50 12.74
C LYS A 134 2.88 10.75 13.49
#